data_AF-A0A822XCD8-F1
#
_entry.id   AF-A0A822XCD8-F1
#
_cell.length_a   1.000
_cell.length_b   1.000
_cell.length_c   1.000
_cell.angle_alpha   90.00
_cell.angle_beta   90.00
_cell.angle_gamma   90.00
#
_symmetry.space_group_name_H-M   'P 1'
#
loop_
_entity.id
_entity.type
_entity.pdbx_description
1 polymer ?
#
loop_
_entity_poly.entity_id
_entity_poly.type
_entity_poly.pdbx_seq_one_letter_code
_entity_poly.pdbx_strand_id
1 'polypeptide(L)'
;GYFDVSELDTFRNINSRLQGHPTTHEGLPGIRIASGSLGQGMSVALGAAETKKLNKDNRIIYSLHGDGELQEGQIWEAAMAASHLEVSNLTAIIDRNRIQNDNFVDEQMRIGDIASKFRSFGWNIIEIDGHDMNDILIALSEAKASVEPTAIVAATVKGKGVSFMEDNPAFHGAAPNDEQFALAMEELS
;
A
#
# COMPACT_ATOMS: atom_id res chain seq x y z
N GLY A 1 -3.62 1.88 -19.89
CA GLY A 1 -2.95 2.65 -20.96
C GLY A 1 -1.43 2.66 -20.89
N TYR A 2 -0.79 1.96 -19.94
CA TYR A 2 0.68 1.81 -19.89
C TYR A 2 1.20 0.62 -20.72
N PHE A 3 0.37 -0.41 -20.90
CA PHE A 3 0.64 -1.64 -21.64
C PHE A 3 -0.70 -2.24 -22.11
N ASP A 4 -0.67 -3.29 -22.94
CA ASP A 4 -1.88 -3.93 -23.49
C ASP A 4 -2.63 -4.71 -22.41
N VAL A 5 -3.97 -4.61 -22.39
CA VAL A 5 -4.81 -5.35 -21.44
C VAL A 5 -4.64 -6.85 -21.60
N SER A 6 -4.37 -7.35 -22.81
CA SER A 6 -4.13 -8.79 -23.04
C SER A 6 -2.87 -9.32 -22.35
N GLU A 7 -1.93 -8.44 -21.94
CA GLU A 7 -0.76 -8.90 -21.18
C GLU A 7 -1.15 -9.44 -19.79
N LEU A 8 -2.32 -9.04 -19.24
CA LEU A 8 -2.79 -9.51 -17.92
C LEU A 8 -2.89 -11.04 -17.84
N ASP A 9 -3.22 -11.71 -18.94
CA ASP A 9 -3.30 -13.18 -19.04
C ASP A 9 -1.94 -13.87 -18.89
N THR A 10 -0.84 -13.11 -18.94
CA THR A 10 0.53 -13.61 -18.81
C THR A 10 1.07 -13.48 -17.39
N PHE A 11 0.31 -12.97 -16.43
CA PHE A 11 0.76 -12.77 -15.05
C PHE A 11 1.40 -14.03 -14.46
N ARG A 12 2.62 -13.89 -13.92
CA ARG A 12 3.45 -14.96 -13.34
C ARG A 12 3.90 -16.08 -14.30
N ASN A 13 3.63 -15.98 -15.60
CA ASN A 13 4.19 -16.91 -16.57
C ASN A 13 5.69 -16.64 -16.82
N ILE A 14 6.41 -17.67 -17.22
CA ILE A 14 7.80 -17.55 -17.66
C ILE A 14 7.91 -16.55 -18.82
N ASN A 15 8.92 -15.67 -18.78
CA ASN A 15 9.15 -14.60 -19.77
C ASN A 15 8.04 -13.53 -19.85
N SER A 16 7.09 -13.51 -18.91
CA SER A 16 6.13 -12.40 -18.81
C SER A 16 6.80 -11.15 -18.25
N ARG A 17 6.33 -9.98 -18.65
CA ARG A 17 6.70 -8.72 -17.96
C ARG A 17 5.95 -8.52 -16.65
N LEU A 18 4.80 -9.19 -16.48
CA LEU A 18 3.94 -9.13 -15.30
C LEU A 18 4.37 -10.18 -14.27
N GLN A 19 5.46 -9.87 -13.56
CA GLN A 19 6.05 -10.73 -12.54
C GLN A 19 5.20 -10.80 -11.26
N GLY A 20 5.41 -11.84 -10.45
CA GLY A 20 4.64 -12.06 -9.22
C GLY A 20 4.80 -10.98 -8.15
N HIS A 21 5.91 -10.24 -8.22
CA HIS A 21 6.12 -8.95 -7.57
C HIS A 21 6.61 -7.94 -8.63
N PRO A 22 6.26 -6.65 -8.54
CA PRO A 22 6.75 -5.63 -9.46
C PRO A 22 8.29 -5.62 -9.54
N THR A 23 8.82 -5.59 -10.75
CA THR A 23 10.27 -5.51 -11.03
C THR A 23 10.55 -4.58 -12.19
N THR A 24 11.76 -4.02 -12.22
CA THR A 24 12.22 -3.13 -13.29
C THR A 24 12.87 -3.88 -14.45
N HIS A 25 13.31 -5.14 -14.24
CA HIS A 25 14.09 -5.90 -15.22
C HIS A 25 13.35 -6.10 -16.54
N GLU A 26 12.04 -6.31 -16.47
CA GLU A 26 11.18 -6.59 -17.62
C GLU A 26 10.73 -5.34 -18.38
N GLY A 27 11.14 -4.13 -17.94
CA GLY A 27 10.84 -2.88 -18.63
C GLY A 27 9.34 -2.56 -18.72
N LEU A 28 8.53 -3.03 -17.77
CA LEU A 28 7.10 -2.73 -17.73
C LEU A 28 6.87 -1.23 -17.45
N PRO A 29 6.20 -0.48 -18.36
CA PRO A 29 5.99 0.95 -18.17
C PRO A 29 5.18 1.24 -16.91
N GLY A 30 5.64 2.23 -16.13
CA GLY A 30 5.01 2.63 -14.86
C GLY A 30 5.67 2.02 -13.62
N ILE A 31 6.37 0.90 -13.74
CA ILE A 31 7.15 0.32 -12.64
C ILE A 31 8.53 0.95 -12.59
N ARG A 32 8.85 1.63 -11.48
CA ARG A 32 10.12 2.36 -11.30
C ARG A 32 11.05 1.71 -10.30
N ILE A 33 10.51 0.82 -9.46
CA ILE A 33 11.19 0.21 -8.32
C ILE A 33 10.75 -1.25 -8.26
N ALA A 34 11.69 -2.15 -7.94
CA ALA A 34 11.36 -3.52 -7.60
C ALA A 34 10.85 -3.58 -6.15
N SER A 35 9.73 -4.26 -5.92
CA SER A 35 9.14 -4.44 -4.59
C SER A 35 8.89 -5.93 -4.29
N GLY A 36 8.30 -6.24 -3.14
CA GLY A 36 7.98 -7.61 -2.71
C GLY A 36 8.69 -8.00 -1.40
N SER A 37 9.87 -7.46 -1.13
CA SER A 37 10.42 -7.46 0.23
C SER A 37 9.71 -6.39 1.03
N LEU A 38 8.91 -6.81 2.02
CA LEU A 38 8.16 -5.93 2.92
C LEU A 38 9.10 -4.91 3.60
N GLY A 39 8.59 -3.70 3.86
CA GLY A 39 9.31 -2.62 4.53
C GLY A 39 10.12 -1.73 3.58
N GLN A 40 10.72 -2.31 2.53
CA GLN A 40 11.61 -1.57 1.63
C GLN A 40 10.91 -0.45 0.86
N GLY A 41 9.62 -0.63 0.55
CA GLY A 41 8.83 0.33 -0.22
C GLY A 41 8.80 1.72 0.43
N MET A 42 8.72 1.80 1.76
CA MET A 42 8.67 3.06 2.49
C MET A 42 10.00 3.81 2.40
N SER A 43 11.12 3.12 2.60
CA SER A 43 12.45 3.74 2.49
C SER A 43 12.71 4.26 1.07
N VAL A 44 12.28 3.52 0.05
CA VAL A 44 12.42 3.96 -1.34
C VAL A 44 11.51 5.17 -1.62
N ALA A 45 10.27 5.17 -1.13
CA ALA A 45 9.36 6.30 -1.26
C ALA A 45 9.92 7.57 -0.61
N LEU A 46 10.50 7.45 0.59
CA LEU A 46 11.21 8.53 1.27
C LEU A 46 12.36 9.08 0.41
N GLY A 47 13.25 8.22 -0.09
CA GLY A 47 14.36 8.66 -0.93
C GLY A 47 13.91 9.37 -2.21
N ALA A 48 12.82 8.91 -2.82
CA ALA A 48 12.22 9.57 -3.98
C ALA A 48 11.62 10.94 -3.63
N ALA A 49 10.95 11.04 -2.47
CA ALA A 49 10.34 12.28 -2.00
C ALA A 49 11.39 13.32 -1.61
N GLU A 50 12.44 12.91 -0.90
CA GLU A 50 13.61 13.74 -0.57
C GLU A 50 14.31 14.24 -1.84
N THR A 51 14.53 13.36 -2.82
CA THR A 51 15.13 13.74 -4.12
C THR A 51 14.29 14.82 -4.82
N LYS A 52 12.97 14.71 -4.79
CA LYS A 52 12.07 15.72 -5.35
C LYS A 52 12.18 17.05 -4.61
N LYS A 53 12.22 17.03 -3.28
CA LYS A 53 12.44 18.22 -2.45
C LYS A 53 13.75 18.92 -2.80
N LEU A 54 14.86 18.17 -2.87
CA LEU A 54 16.18 18.71 -3.26
C LEU A 54 16.18 19.34 -4.65
N ASN A 55 15.40 18.77 -5.57
CA ASN A 55 15.25 19.27 -6.94
C ASN A 55 14.17 20.35 -7.11
N LYS A 56 13.52 20.81 -6.02
CA LYS A 56 12.39 21.75 -6.07
C LYS A 56 11.23 21.26 -6.96
N ASP A 57 11.01 19.96 -7.01
CA ASP A 57 9.88 19.31 -7.67
C ASP A 57 8.73 19.15 -6.68
N ASN A 58 7.66 19.93 -6.86
CA ASN A 58 6.51 19.98 -5.94
C ASN A 58 5.54 18.79 -6.09
N ARG A 59 5.92 17.73 -6.80
CA ARG A 59 5.10 16.51 -6.92
C ARG A 59 5.19 15.67 -5.65
N ILE A 60 4.06 15.09 -5.29
CA ILE A 60 3.91 14.19 -4.14
C ILE A 60 4.32 12.77 -4.54
N ILE A 61 4.95 12.06 -3.60
CA ILE A 61 5.15 10.62 -3.64
C ILE A 61 4.07 9.97 -2.78
N TYR A 62 3.36 9.01 -3.37
CA TYR A 62 2.44 8.15 -2.65
C TYR A 62 3.07 6.77 -2.48
N SER A 63 2.89 6.17 -1.30
CA SER A 63 3.24 4.78 -1.04
C SER A 63 2.07 4.06 -0.37
N LEU A 64 1.90 2.78 -0.67
CA LEU A 64 0.85 1.93 -0.11
C LEU A 64 1.51 0.81 0.70
N HIS A 65 1.05 0.61 1.93
CA HIS A 65 1.61 -0.34 2.87
C HIS A 65 0.51 -1.17 3.53
N GLY A 66 0.76 -2.45 3.77
CA GLY A 66 -0.15 -3.28 4.56
C GLY A 66 0.10 -3.11 6.06
N ASP A 67 -0.92 -3.16 6.91
CA ASP A 67 -0.74 -3.13 8.36
C ASP A 67 0.19 -4.22 8.92
N GLY A 68 0.29 -5.36 8.25
CA GLY A 68 1.30 -6.39 8.53
C GLY A 68 2.72 -6.01 8.10
N GLU A 69 2.89 -5.25 7.02
CA GLU A 69 4.19 -4.72 6.59
C GLU A 69 4.80 -3.80 7.65
N LEU A 70 3.97 -3.06 8.39
CA LEU A 70 4.40 -2.12 9.44
C LEU A 70 5.13 -2.80 10.61
N GLN A 71 5.14 -4.13 10.67
CA GLN A 71 5.94 -4.89 11.62
C GLN A 71 7.43 -4.87 11.28
N GLU A 72 7.80 -4.58 10.02
CA GLU A 72 9.20 -4.45 9.63
C GLU A 72 9.83 -3.21 10.26
N GLY A 73 10.98 -3.39 10.92
CA GLY A 73 11.72 -2.31 11.57
C GLY A 73 12.04 -1.15 10.63
N GLN A 74 12.30 -1.48 9.36
CA GLN A 74 12.63 -0.52 8.31
C GLN A 74 11.54 0.53 8.07
N ILE A 75 10.27 0.21 8.31
CA ILE A 75 9.16 1.19 8.22
C ILE A 75 9.37 2.31 9.24
N TRP A 76 9.75 1.95 10.46
CA TRP A 76 9.92 2.91 11.56
C TRP A 76 11.19 3.74 11.41
N GLU A 77 12.25 3.16 10.85
CA GLU A 77 13.45 3.93 10.45
C GLU A 77 13.09 4.99 9.40
N ALA A 78 12.31 4.63 8.38
CA ALA A 78 11.86 5.56 7.35
C ALA A 78 10.90 6.62 7.91
N ALA A 79 9.97 6.25 8.81
CA ALA A 79 9.07 7.19 9.46
C ALA A 79 9.83 8.24 10.27
N MET A 80 10.84 7.81 11.05
CA MET A 80 11.71 8.70 11.81
C MET A 80 12.51 9.64 10.90
N ALA A 81 13.08 9.10 9.81
CA ALA A 81 13.88 9.87 8.88
C ALA A 81 13.05 10.91 8.09
N ALA A 82 11.82 10.58 7.69
CA ALA A 82 10.96 11.48 6.93
C ALA A 82 10.69 12.80 7.64
N SER A 83 10.42 12.75 8.94
CA SER A 83 10.20 13.95 9.75
C SER A 83 11.50 14.69 10.04
N HIS A 84 12.61 13.98 10.31
CA HIS A 84 13.93 14.61 10.47
C HIS A 84 14.36 15.40 9.23
N LEU A 85 14.08 14.86 8.04
CA LEU A 85 14.40 15.45 6.76
C LEU A 85 13.34 16.45 6.26
N GLU A 86 12.27 16.67 7.04
CA GLU A 86 11.14 17.54 6.72
C GLU A 86 10.54 17.25 5.32
N VAL A 87 10.28 15.98 5.01
CA VAL A 87 9.81 15.52 3.70
C VAL A 87 8.28 15.53 3.67
N SER A 88 7.70 16.71 3.50
CA SER A 88 6.23 16.89 3.49
C SER A 88 5.53 16.35 2.23
N ASN A 89 6.27 16.11 1.15
CA ASN A 89 5.75 15.60 -0.11
C ASN A 89 5.67 14.07 -0.15
N LEU A 90 5.66 13.40 1.01
CA LEU A 90 5.42 11.96 1.15
C LEU A 90 4.05 11.72 1.80
N THR A 91 3.21 10.94 1.13
CA THR A 91 1.94 10.45 1.66
C THR A 91 1.96 8.93 1.66
N ALA A 92 2.03 8.34 2.85
CA ALA A 92 1.88 6.90 3.03
C ALA A 92 0.41 6.56 3.27
N ILE A 93 -0.11 5.57 2.56
CA ILE A 93 -1.44 5.00 2.77
C ILE A 93 -1.23 3.63 3.41
N ILE A 94 -1.86 3.40 4.55
CA ILE A 94 -1.81 2.15 5.28
C ILE A 94 -3.14 1.44 5.07
N ASP A 95 -3.10 0.32 4.35
CA ASP A 95 -4.20 -0.62 4.21
C ASP A 95 -4.36 -1.42 5.52
N ARG A 96 -5.25 -0.94 6.39
CA ARG A 96 -5.54 -1.56 7.69
C ARG A 96 -6.69 -2.56 7.59
N ASN A 97 -6.42 -3.67 6.92
CA ASN A 97 -7.36 -4.76 6.73
C ASN A 97 -7.34 -5.84 7.85
N ARG A 98 -6.39 -5.77 8.78
CA ARG A 98 -6.20 -6.64 9.95
C ARG A 98 -5.71 -8.05 9.65
N ILE A 99 -5.34 -8.38 8.41
CA ILE A 99 -4.99 -9.75 7.97
C ILE A 99 -3.61 -9.79 7.30
N GLN A 100 -2.76 -10.69 7.78
CA GLN A 100 -1.43 -10.97 7.22
C GLN A 100 -1.46 -12.15 6.23
N ASN A 101 -0.38 -12.94 6.20
CA ASN A 101 -0.23 -14.09 5.33
C ASN A 101 -1.25 -15.18 5.67
N ASP A 102 -1.20 -15.68 6.92
CA ASP A 102 -1.94 -16.89 7.32
C ASP A 102 -2.97 -16.62 8.42
N ASN A 103 -2.98 -15.43 9.02
CA ASN A 103 -3.89 -15.10 10.12
C ASN A 103 -4.07 -13.58 10.30
N PHE A 104 -4.93 -13.20 11.25
CA PHE A 104 -5.10 -11.83 11.69
C PHE A 104 -3.81 -11.28 12.31
N VAL A 105 -3.55 -9.99 12.08
CA VAL A 105 -2.38 -9.24 12.59
C VAL A 105 -2.25 -9.40 14.09
N ASP A 106 -3.36 -9.35 14.84
CA ASP A 106 -3.34 -9.41 16.30
C ASP A 106 -2.99 -10.79 16.87
N GLU A 107 -3.19 -11.86 16.08
CA GLU A 107 -2.79 -13.21 16.44
C GLU A 107 -1.31 -13.47 16.10
N GLN A 108 -0.81 -12.87 15.01
CA GLN A 108 0.58 -13.03 14.61
C GLN A 108 1.52 -12.12 15.41
N MET A 109 1.32 -10.79 15.32
CA MET A 109 2.08 -9.81 16.07
C MET A 109 1.32 -8.46 16.12
N ARG A 110 0.71 -8.17 17.26
CA ARG A 110 -0.07 -6.94 17.46
C ARG A 110 0.74 -5.68 17.12
N ILE A 111 0.26 -4.92 16.14
CA ILE A 111 0.83 -3.62 15.76
C ILE A 111 0.32 -2.48 16.68
N GLY A 112 -0.83 -2.69 17.33
CA GLY A 112 -1.47 -1.73 18.22
C GLY A 112 -1.99 -0.50 17.48
N ASP A 113 -1.97 0.65 18.17
CA ASP A 113 -2.35 1.93 17.59
C ASP A 113 -1.28 2.38 16.57
N ILE A 114 -1.65 2.40 15.28
CA ILE A 114 -0.78 2.81 14.17
C ILE A 114 -0.74 4.34 14.09
N ALA A 115 -1.88 5.01 14.26
CA ALA A 115 -1.99 6.47 14.24
C ALA A 115 -1.06 7.12 15.27
N SER A 116 -1.09 6.64 16.52
CA SER A 116 -0.23 7.15 17.59
C SER A 116 1.26 6.88 17.34
N LYS A 117 1.63 5.78 16.68
CA LYS A 117 3.03 5.51 16.32
C LYS A 117 3.55 6.51 15.31
N PHE A 118 2.87 6.69 14.18
CA PHE A 118 3.27 7.71 13.20
C PHE A 118 3.23 9.12 13.79
N ARG A 119 2.20 9.44 14.59
CA ARG A 119 2.14 10.74 15.29
C ARG A 119 3.36 10.97 16.17
N SER A 120 3.86 9.93 16.85
CA SER A 120 5.06 10.04 17.68
C SER A 120 6.35 10.33 16.89
N PHE A 121 6.37 10.05 15.59
CA PHE A 121 7.45 10.43 14.68
C PHE A 121 7.29 11.84 14.10
N GLY A 122 6.17 12.53 14.33
CA GLY A 122 5.90 13.85 13.77
C GLY A 122 5.32 13.80 12.36
N TRP A 123 4.39 12.88 12.13
CA TRP A 123 3.60 12.78 10.90
C TRP A 123 2.20 13.34 11.12
N ASN A 124 1.65 13.96 10.08
CA ASN A 124 0.23 14.25 9.97
C ASN A 124 -0.55 12.94 9.80
N ILE A 125 -1.66 12.76 10.53
CA ILE A 125 -2.42 11.52 10.53
C ILE A 125 -3.86 11.78 10.10
N ILE A 126 -4.34 10.96 9.16
CA ILE A 126 -5.73 10.98 8.70
C ILE A 126 -6.26 9.54 8.78
N GLU A 127 -7.33 9.32 9.53
CA GLU A 127 -7.97 8.00 9.64
C GLU A 127 -9.28 8.03 8.85
N ILE A 128 -9.50 7.04 7.98
CA ILE A 128 -10.63 7.01 7.04
C ILE A 128 -11.30 5.64 6.97
N ASP A 129 -12.55 5.61 6.49
CA ASP A 129 -13.10 4.42 5.85
C ASP A 129 -12.44 4.24 4.48
N GLY A 130 -11.66 3.17 4.32
CA GLY A 130 -10.95 2.86 3.08
C GLY A 130 -11.85 2.40 1.93
N HIS A 131 -13.17 2.29 2.15
CA HIS A 131 -14.17 1.97 1.14
C HIS A 131 -15.11 3.13 0.82
N ASP A 132 -14.96 4.28 1.50
CA ASP A 132 -15.70 5.49 1.17
C ASP A 132 -14.87 6.42 0.28
N MET A 133 -15.35 6.64 -0.95
CA MET A 133 -14.63 7.47 -1.92
C MET A 133 -14.58 8.95 -1.55
N ASN A 134 -15.54 9.47 -0.77
CA ASN A 134 -15.47 10.86 -0.31
C ASN A 134 -14.37 11.01 0.74
N ASP A 135 -14.30 10.10 1.71
CA ASP A 135 -13.26 10.09 2.73
C ASP A 135 -11.86 10.01 2.09
N ILE A 136 -11.68 9.12 1.11
CA ILE A 136 -10.41 8.98 0.37
C ILE A 136 -10.03 10.30 -0.33
N LEU A 137 -10.97 10.93 -1.04
CA LEU A 137 -10.70 12.16 -1.77
C LEU A 137 -10.37 13.34 -0.84
N ILE A 138 -11.10 13.45 0.29
CA ILE A 138 -10.83 14.46 1.32
C ILE A 138 -9.45 14.24 1.93
N ALA A 139 -9.13 13.01 2.33
CA ALA A 139 -7.84 12.65 2.93
C ALA A 139 -6.66 12.95 1.99
N LEU A 140 -6.78 12.62 0.70
CA LEU A 140 -5.75 12.93 -0.29
C LEU A 140 -5.57 14.45 -0.51
N SER A 141 -6.66 15.21 -0.43
CA SER A 141 -6.61 16.67 -0.52
C SER A 141 -5.94 17.29 0.71
N GLU A 142 -6.27 16.80 1.91
CA GLU A 142 -5.66 17.25 3.17
C GLU A 142 -4.17 16.89 3.24
N ALA A 143 -3.81 15.66 2.88
CA ALA A 143 -2.42 15.20 2.82
C ALA A 143 -1.57 16.08 1.91
N LYS A 144 -2.13 16.51 0.77
CA LYS A 144 -1.46 17.40 -0.18
C LYS A 144 -1.22 18.82 0.37
N ALA A 145 -2.03 19.27 1.32
CA ALA A 145 -1.90 20.57 1.97
C ALA A 145 -0.99 20.53 3.21
N SER A 146 -0.59 19.35 3.66
CA SER A 146 0.24 19.15 4.84
C SER A 146 1.65 19.73 4.66
N VAL A 147 2.20 20.25 5.76
CA VAL A 147 3.61 20.67 5.88
C VAL A 147 4.49 19.58 6.53
N GLU A 148 3.89 18.46 6.91
CA GLU A 148 4.50 17.26 7.47
C GLU A 148 4.26 16.06 6.54
N PRO A 149 5.11 15.01 6.56
CA PRO A 149 4.75 13.76 5.91
C PRO A 149 3.41 13.24 6.46
N THR A 150 2.56 12.68 5.61
CA THR A 150 1.21 12.27 5.99
C THR A 150 1.05 10.75 5.95
N ALA A 151 0.45 10.18 6.99
CA ALA A 151 0.01 8.79 7.04
C ALA A 151 -1.53 8.76 7.03
N ILE A 152 -2.10 8.20 5.95
CA ILE A 152 -3.53 7.92 5.84
C ILE A 152 -3.73 6.48 6.30
N VAL A 153 -4.37 6.28 7.45
CA VAL A 153 -4.72 4.95 7.96
C VAL A 153 -6.12 4.61 7.46
N ALA A 154 -6.20 3.78 6.43
CA ALA A 154 -7.45 3.39 5.80
C ALA A 154 -7.96 2.08 6.40
N ALA A 155 -9.08 2.13 7.12
CA ALA A 155 -9.74 0.93 7.60
C ALA A 155 -10.40 0.21 6.41
N THR A 156 -10.00 -1.02 6.14
CA THR A 156 -10.44 -1.78 4.96
C THR A 156 -10.85 -3.20 5.35
N VAL A 157 -11.39 -3.94 4.37
CA VAL A 157 -11.80 -5.33 4.48
C VAL A 157 -11.05 -6.06 3.39
N LYS A 158 -10.20 -7.02 3.77
CA LYS A 158 -9.44 -7.81 2.78
C LYS A 158 -10.44 -8.67 2.01
N GLY A 159 -10.35 -8.68 0.68
CA GLY A 159 -11.31 -9.40 -0.17
C GLY A 159 -12.66 -8.67 -0.35
N LYS A 160 -12.73 -7.36 -0.07
CA LYS A 160 -13.95 -6.54 -0.19
C LYS A 160 -14.72 -6.82 -1.47
N GLY A 161 -16.03 -7.03 -1.34
CA GLY A 161 -16.96 -7.23 -2.45
C GLY A 161 -17.13 -8.69 -2.88
N VAL A 162 -16.35 -9.62 -2.33
CA VAL A 162 -16.50 -11.06 -2.58
C VAL A 162 -16.73 -11.80 -1.26
N SER A 163 -17.94 -12.32 -1.07
CA SER A 163 -18.48 -12.77 0.22
C SER A 163 -17.62 -13.83 0.92
N PHE A 164 -17.02 -14.75 0.16
CA PHE A 164 -16.18 -15.82 0.71
C PHE A 164 -14.71 -15.42 0.92
N MET A 165 -14.31 -14.26 0.37
CA MET A 165 -12.96 -13.68 0.55
C MET A 165 -12.93 -12.60 1.63
N GLU A 166 -14.04 -11.92 1.91
CA GLU A 166 -14.12 -10.89 2.95
C GLU A 166 -13.67 -11.42 4.32
N ASP A 167 -12.71 -10.71 4.93
CA ASP A 167 -12.14 -11.04 6.25
C ASP A 167 -11.62 -12.49 6.37
N ASN A 168 -11.17 -13.09 5.27
CA ASN A 168 -10.71 -14.48 5.23
C ASN A 168 -9.20 -14.60 4.92
N PRO A 169 -8.35 -14.93 5.92
CA PRO A 169 -6.91 -15.10 5.72
C PRO A 169 -6.52 -16.14 4.65
N ALA A 170 -7.37 -17.15 4.40
CA ALA A 170 -7.09 -18.19 3.40
C ALA A 170 -6.94 -17.63 1.97
N PHE A 171 -7.45 -16.43 1.70
CA PHE A 171 -7.41 -15.78 0.38
C PHE A 171 -6.32 -14.70 0.24
N HIS A 172 -5.35 -14.61 1.16
CA HIS A 172 -4.27 -13.64 1.00
C HIS A 172 -3.42 -13.87 -0.27
N GLY A 173 -3.09 -15.13 -0.57
CA GLY A 173 -2.25 -15.51 -1.70
C GLY A 173 -2.79 -16.69 -2.51
N ALA A 174 -4.01 -17.15 -2.23
CA ALA A 174 -4.65 -18.26 -2.92
C ALA A 174 -5.40 -17.77 -4.17
N ALA A 175 -5.23 -18.46 -5.29
CA ALA A 175 -6.04 -18.24 -6.48
C ALA A 175 -7.42 -18.91 -6.32
N PRO A 176 -8.52 -18.22 -6.68
CA PRO A 176 -9.83 -18.86 -6.72
C PRO A 176 -9.89 -19.95 -7.78
N ASN A 177 -10.68 -20.99 -7.55
CA ASN A 177 -11.03 -21.98 -8.57
C ASN A 177 -12.16 -21.47 -9.48
N ASP A 178 -12.53 -22.24 -10.51
CA ASP A 178 -13.54 -21.84 -11.51
C ASP A 178 -14.92 -21.53 -10.89
N GLU A 179 -15.34 -22.30 -9.89
CA GLU A 179 -16.63 -22.09 -9.20
C GLU A 179 -16.60 -20.80 -8.35
N GLN A 180 -15.52 -20.60 -7.61
CA GLN A 180 -15.28 -19.39 -6.81
C GLN A 180 -15.17 -18.15 -7.70
N PHE A 181 -14.52 -18.27 -8.85
CA PHE A 181 -14.42 -17.20 -9.83
C PHE A 181 -15.81 -16.81 -10.36
N ALA A 182 -16.61 -17.79 -10.78
CA ALA A 182 -17.96 -17.52 -11.29
C ALA A 182 -18.83 -16.80 -10.24
N LEU A 183 -18.78 -17.25 -8.99
CA LEU A 183 -19.50 -16.61 -7.88
C LEU A 183 -19.01 -15.18 -7.62
N ALA A 184 -17.69 -14.97 -7.55
CA ALA A 184 -17.13 -13.64 -7.34
C ALA A 184 -17.53 -12.64 -8.44
N MET A 185 -17.59 -13.10 -9.70
CA MET A 185 -18.02 -12.26 -10.82
C MET A 185 -19.51 -11.92 -10.76
N GLU A 186 -20.37 -12.79 -10.24
CA GLU A 186 -21.78 -12.52 -9.99
C GLU A 186 -21.97 -11.47 -8.88
N GLU A 187 -21.15 -11.53 -7.82
CA GLU A 187 -21.23 -10.59 -6.70
C GLU A 187 -20.71 -9.18 -7.05
N LEU A 188 -19.78 -9.08 -8.01
CA LEU A 188 -19.16 -7.80 -8.42
C LEU A 188 -19.90 -7.09 -9.56
N SER A 189 -20.87 -7.73 -10.20
CA SER A 189 -21.66 -7.19 -11.31
C SER A 189 -22.84 -6.31 -10.86
#